data_AF-A0A3C2AU79-F1
#
_entry.id   AF-A0A3C2AU79-F1
#
_cell.length_a   1.000
_cell.length_b   1.000
_cell.length_c   1.000
_cell.angle_alpha   90.00
_cell.angle_beta   90.00
_cell.angle_gamma   90.00
#
_symmetry.space_group_name_H-M   'P 1'
#
loop_
_entity.id
_entity.type
_entity.pdbx_description
1 polymer ?
#
loop_
_entity_poly.entity_id
_entity_poly.type
_entity_poly.pdbx_seq_one_letter_code
_entity_poly.pdbx_strand_id
1 'polypeptide(L)'
;MARPKPELILEHVDKKTFKSEQILKAAAIYAVYYEGKPINLRVSNYAADYPGPKYKKVSFSNSGHAFNLAERLNKKFSTNTFTVVKLIDGQTIQETDIT
;
A
#
# COMPACT_ATOMS: atom_id res chain seq x y z
N MET A 1 13.68 -3.15 -16.76
CA MET A 1 13.27 -1.91 -17.44
C MET A 1 13.39 -0.75 -16.46
N ALA A 2 14.04 0.35 -16.85
CA ALA A 2 14.09 1.55 -16.01
C ALA A 2 12.67 2.09 -15.82
N ARG A 3 12.28 2.36 -14.57
CA ARG A 3 10.96 2.94 -14.27
C ARG A 3 10.94 4.35 -14.86
N PRO A 4 9.96 4.73 -15.70
CA PRO A 4 9.84 6.09 -16.18
C PRO A 4 9.75 7.04 -14.99
N LYS A 5 10.44 8.18 -15.06
CA LYS A 5 10.42 9.19 -14.01
C LYS A 5 8.96 9.66 -13.83
N PRO A 6 8.40 9.57 -12.61
CA PRO A 6 7.03 10.00 -12.39
C PRO A 6 6.91 11.52 -12.54
N GLU A 7 5.76 11.97 -13.01
CA GLU A 7 5.41 13.39 -13.14
C GLU A 7 5.26 14.02 -11.74
N LEU A 8 5.93 15.15 -11.51
CA LEU A 8 5.83 15.93 -10.27
C LEU A 8 4.54 16.77 -10.31
N ILE A 9 3.69 16.62 -9.30
CA ILE A 9 2.43 17.38 -9.16
C ILE A 9 2.67 18.59 -8.26
N LEU A 10 3.23 18.38 -7.06
CA LEU A 10 3.48 19.43 -6.08
C LEU A 10 4.83 19.19 -5.41
N GLU A 11 5.49 20.27 -5.02
CA GLU A 11 6.70 20.24 -4.20
C GLU A 11 6.59 21.28 -3.08
N HIS A 12 6.99 20.89 -1.87
CA HIS A 12 7.17 21.80 -0.75
C HIS A 12 8.59 21.66 -0.22
N VAL A 13 9.30 22.77 -0.10
CA VAL A 13 10.65 22.81 0.48
C VAL A 13 10.62 23.61 1.77
N ASP A 14 10.89 22.94 2.88
CA ASP A 14 11.09 23.59 4.16
C ASP A 14 12.48 24.23 4.18
N LYS A 15 12.53 25.58 4.17
CA LYS A 15 13.78 26.35 4.16
C LYS A 15 14.59 26.23 5.45
N LYS A 16 13.99 25.80 6.56
CA LYS A 16 14.68 25.63 7.86
C LYS A 16 15.35 24.27 7.96
N THR A 17 14.66 23.22 7.54
CA THR A 17 15.20 21.84 7.61
C THR A 17 15.81 21.35 6.29
N PHE A 18 15.68 22.14 5.22
CA PHE A 18 16.08 21.80 3.85
C PHE A 18 15.45 20.50 3.32
N LYS A 19 14.32 20.08 3.89
CA LYS A 19 13.58 18.91 3.42
C LYS A 19 12.67 19.28 2.26
N SER A 20 12.69 18.47 1.20
CA SER A 20 11.73 18.54 0.10
C SER A 20 10.74 17.39 0.20
N GLU A 21 9.46 17.72 0.17
CA GLU A 21 8.34 16.78 0.04
C GLU A 21 7.71 16.95 -1.35
N GLN A 22 7.59 15.84 -2.07
CA GLN A 22 7.09 15.83 -3.44
C GLN A 22 5.88 14.92 -3.57
N ILE A 23 4.83 15.42 -4.22
CA ILE A 23 3.67 14.64 -4.63
C ILE A 23 3.87 14.24 -6.09
N LEU A 24 3.90 12.94 -6.33
CA LEU A 24 4.21 12.37 -7.64
C LEU A 24 2.98 11.65 -8.20
N LYS A 25 2.75 11.80 -9.50
CA LYS A 25 1.65 11.12 -10.19
C LYS A 25 1.88 9.61 -10.21
N ALA A 26 0.83 8.87 -9.87
CA ALA A 26 0.78 7.43 -9.99
C ALA A 26 -0.28 7.02 -11.02
N ALA A 27 0.02 6.03 -11.85
CA ALA A 27 -0.92 5.54 -12.86
C ALA A 27 -2.05 4.67 -12.25
N ALA A 28 -1.79 4.05 -11.09
CA ALA A 28 -2.73 3.21 -10.37
C ALA A 28 -2.21 2.94 -8.96
N ILE A 29 -3.09 2.43 -8.11
CA ILE A 29 -2.75 1.75 -6.85
C ILE A 29 -2.91 0.25 -7.07
N TYR A 30 -1.97 -0.54 -6.57
CA TYR A 30 -2.01 -1.99 -6.60
C TYR A 30 -2.20 -2.51 -5.19
N ALA A 31 -3.33 -3.15 -4.90
CA ALA A 31 -3.67 -3.63 -3.58
C ALA A 31 -3.79 -5.16 -3.56
N VAL A 32 -3.31 -5.78 -2.47
CA VAL A 32 -3.49 -7.23 -2.27
C VAL A 32 -4.86 -7.49 -1.68
N TYR A 33 -5.61 -8.40 -2.31
CA TYR A 33 -6.93 -8.85 -1.91
C TYR A 33 -6.85 -10.32 -1.51
N TYR A 34 -7.80 -10.78 -0.69
CA TYR A 34 -8.01 -12.18 -0.38
C TYR A 34 -9.43 -12.54 -0.79
N GLU A 35 -9.59 -13.54 -1.66
CA GLU A 35 -10.90 -13.98 -2.15
C GLU A 35 -11.75 -12.83 -2.72
N GLY A 36 -11.11 -11.91 -3.44
CA GLY A 36 -11.78 -10.77 -4.06
C GLY A 36 -12.18 -9.66 -3.09
N LYS A 37 -11.72 -9.69 -1.82
CA LYS A 37 -11.98 -8.65 -0.82
C LYS A 37 -10.70 -7.93 -0.39
N PRO A 38 -10.76 -6.61 -0.13
CA PRO A 38 -9.61 -5.87 0.42
C PRO A 38 -9.27 -6.39 1.83
N ILE A 39 -8.00 -6.34 2.20
CA ILE A 39 -7.51 -6.86 3.49
C ILE A 39 -6.71 -5.80 4.26
N ASN A 40 -6.58 -6.03 5.58
CA ASN A 40 -5.57 -5.38 6.41
C ASN A 40 -4.58 -6.43 6.91
N LEU A 41 -3.29 -6.08 6.99
CA LEU A 41 -2.26 -6.98 7.50
C LEU A 41 -1.71 -6.45 8.82
N ARG A 42 -1.93 -7.20 9.90
CA ARG A 42 -1.36 -6.91 11.22
C ARG A 42 -0.28 -7.92 11.56
N VAL A 43 0.80 -7.47 12.17
CA VAL A 43 1.85 -8.33 12.72
C VAL A 43 2.05 -7.99 14.20
N SER A 44 1.88 -8.97 15.06
CA SER A 44 2.20 -8.91 16.48
C SER A 44 3.15 -10.06 16.84
N ASN A 45 3.90 -9.89 17.93
CA ASN A 45 4.56 -11.02 18.57
C ASN A 45 3.49 -11.75 19.40
N TYR A 46 3.43 -13.08 19.30
CA TYR A 46 2.48 -13.89 20.05
C TYR A 46 2.89 -14.05 21.53
N ALA A 47 4.20 -14.01 21.81
CA ALA A 47 4.76 -14.25 23.14
C ALA A 47 4.98 -12.98 23.96
N ALA A 48 4.85 -11.80 23.34
CA ALA A 48 5.07 -10.52 24.01
C ALA A 48 4.24 -9.42 23.36
N ASP A 49 3.58 -8.61 24.17
CA ASP A 49 2.74 -7.50 23.71
C ASP A 49 3.52 -6.20 23.46
N TYR A 50 4.84 -6.19 23.72
CA TYR A 50 5.69 -5.03 23.48
C TYR A 50 6.85 -5.33 22.50
N PRO A 51 7.07 -4.48 21.47
CA PRO A 51 6.21 -3.38 21.03
C PRO A 51 4.89 -3.93 20.42
N GLY A 52 3.80 -3.18 20.59
CA GLY A 52 2.47 -3.59 20.18
C GLY A 52 2.32 -3.92 18.69
N PRO A 53 1.15 -4.47 18.29
CA PRO A 53 0.87 -4.86 16.91
C PRO A 53 1.16 -3.74 15.91
N LYS A 54 1.83 -4.08 14.82
CA LYS A 54 2.13 -3.16 13.72
C LYS A 54 1.31 -3.51 12.49
N TYR A 55 0.61 -2.52 11.96
CA TYR A 55 -0.06 -2.64 10.67
C TYR A 55 0.95 -2.51 9.54
N LYS A 56 0.81 -3.38 8.54
CA LYS A 56 1.63 -3.37 7.32
C LYS A 56 0.79 -2.87 6.16
N LYS A 57 1.41 -2.04 5.33
CA LYS A 57 0.83 -1.56 4.08
C LYS A 57 0.59 -2.72 3.11
N VAL A 58 -0.59 -2.74 2.49
CA VAL A 58 -1.01 -3.77 1.51
C VAL A 58 -1.36 -3.19 0.13
N SER A 59 -1.29 -1.86 0.00
CA SER A 59 -1.52 -1.11 -1.23
C SER A 59 -0.24 -0.38 -1.65
N PHE A 60 0.10 -0.39 -2.93
CA PHE A 60 1.40 0.08 -3.44
C PHE A 60 1.24 0.86 -4.74
N SER A 61 2.11 1.85 -4.98
CA SER A 61 2.19 2.55 -6.28
C SER A 61 2.99 1.76 -7.33
N ASN A 62 3.52 0.59 -6.97
CA ASN A 62 4.26 -0.31 -7.84
C ASN A 62 3.69 -1.73 -7.69
N SER A 63 3.29 -2.35 -8.81
CA SER A 63 2.70 -3.68 -8.85
C SER A 63 3.64 -4.77 -8.34
N GLY A 64 4.96 -4.65 -8.56
CA GLY A 64 5.93 -5.64 -8.10
C GLY A 64 5.92 -5.82 -6.58
N HIS A 65 5.76 -4.75 -5.81
CA HIS A 65 5.62 -4.86 -4.35
C HIS A 65 4.32 -5.57 -3.95
N ALA A 66 3.22 -5.31 -4.66
CA ALA A 66 1.94 -5.99 -4.42
C ALA A 66 2.04 -7.50 -4.76
N PHE A 67 2.63 -7.86 -5.89
CA PHE A 67 2.83 -9.26 -6.28
C PHE A 67 3.75 -10.01 -5.32
N ASN A 68 4.87 -9.40 -4.92
CA ASN A 68 5.77 -10.00 -3.92
C ASN A 68 5.05 -10.24 -2.58
N LEU A 69 4.17 -9.32 -2.17
CA LEU A 69 3.36 -9.51 -0.98
C LEU A 69 2.35 -10.65 -1.15
N ALA A 70 1.60 -10.67 -2.26
CA ALA A 70 0.61 -11.69 -2.55
C ALA A 70 1.23 -13.09 -2.61
N GLU A 71 2.36 -13.25 -3.32
CA GLU A 71 3.11 -14.51 -3.40
C GLU A 71 3.58 -14.98 -2.01
N ARG A 72 4.15 -14.07 -1.20
CA ARG A 72 4.57 -14.41 0.16
C ARG A 72 3.38 -14.87 1.02
N LEU A 73 2.22 -14.23 0.89
CA LEU A 73 1.01 -14.61 1.65
C LEU A 73 0.46 -15.95 1.16
N ASN A 74 0.36 -16.15 -0.15
CA ASN A 74 -0.02 -17.42 -0.76
C ASN A 74 0.87 -18.56 -0.26
N LYS A 75 2.20 -18.38 -0.26
CA LYS A 75 3.15 -19.36 0.29
C LYS A 75 2.96 -19.56 1.80
N LYS A 76 2.76 -18.50 2.57
CA LYS A 76 2.62 -18.58 4.04
C LYS A 76 1.36 -19.32 4.48
N PHE A 77 0.27 -19.16 3.73
CA PHE A 77 -1.03 -19.74 4.06
C PHE A 77 -1.41 -20.94 3.17
N SER A 78 -0.46 -21.45 2.38
CA SER A 78 -0.66 -22.57 1.45
C SER A 78 -1.92 -22.41 0.58
N THR A 79 -2.10 -21.22 0.01
CA THR A 79 -3.25 -20.86 -0.84
C THR A 79 -2.79 -20.15 -2.11
N ASN A 80 -3.70 -19.92 -3.04
CA ASN A 80 -3.54 -19.11 -4.25
C ASN A 80 -4.57 -17.97 -4.33
N THR A 81 -5.33 -17.73 -3.26
CA THR A 81 -6.45 -16.76 -3.24
C THR A 81 -6.04 -15.33 -2.88
N PHE A 82 -4.77 -15.09 -2.52
CA PHE A 82 -4.24 -13.73 -2.47
C PHE A 82 -3.91 -13.25 -3.88
N THR A 83 -4.60 -12.20 -4.31
CA THR A 83 -4.47 -11.64 -5.67
C THR A 83 -4.16 -10.15 -5.61
N VAL A 84 -3.66 -9.58 -6.71
CA VAL A 84 -3.38 -8.15 -6.83
C VAL A 84 -4.47 -7.49 -7.67
N VAL A 85 -5.12 -6.48 -7.11
CA VAL A 85 -6.12 -5.65 -7.80
C VAL A 85 -5.48 -4.32 -8.19
N LYS A 86 -5.61 -3.96 -9.48
CA LYS A 86 -5.24 -2.63 -10.00
C LYS A 86 -6.42 -1.69 -9.83
N LEU A 87 -6.25 -0.67 -9.02
CA LEU A 87 -7.22 0.37 -8.73
C LEU A 87 -6.82 1.64 -9.50
N ILE A 88 -7.60 1.99 -10.51
CA ILE A 88 -7.42 3.20 -11.33
C ILE A 88 -8.35 4.33 -10.91
N ASP A 89 -9.47 3.98 -10.30
CA ASP A 89 -10.53 4.90 -9.90
C ASP A 89 -11.19 4.37 -8.61
N GLY A 90 -11.92 5.23 -7.93
CA GLY A 90 -12.60 4.92 -6.69
C GLY A 90 -13.53 6.04 -6.27
N GLN A 91 -14.36 5.76 -5.26
CA GLN A 91 -15.24 6.77 -4.73
C GLN A 91 -14.45 7.78 -3.89
N THR A 92 -14.65 9.06 -4.16
CA THR A 92 -14.24 10.11 -3.22
C THR A 92 -15.18 10.05 -2.03
N ILE A 93 -14.62 9.80 -0.84
CA ILE A 93 -15.36 9.73 0.42
C ILE A 93 -14.93 10.88 1.31
N GLN A 94 -15.88 11.46 2.05
CA GLN A 94 -15.64 12.38 3.15
C GLN A 94 -15.80 11.64 4.48
N GLU A 95 -15.28 12.24 5.56
CA GLU A 95 -15.40 11.66 6.91
C GLU A 95 -16.88 11.44 7.31
N THR A 96 -17.77 12.32 6.85
CA THR A 96 -19.23 12.21 7.04
C THR A 96 -19.86 10.99 6.36
N ASP A 97 -19.22 10.39 5.36
CA ASP A 97 -19.75 9.24 4.63
C ASP A 97 -19.54 7.91 5.39
N ILE A 98 -18.76 7.93 6.47
CA ILE A 98 -18.29 6.75 7.21
C ILE A 98 -18.86 6.71 8.64
N THR A 99 -19.68 7.70 9.03
CA THR A 99 -20.30 7.81 10.36
C THR A 99 -21.69 7.19 10.36
#